data_AF-A0A7W0RXI4-F1
#
_entry.id   AF-A0A7W0RXI4-F1
#
_cell.length_a   1.000
_cell.length_b   1.000
_cell.length_c   1.000
_cell.angle_alpha   90.00
_cell.angle_beta   90.00
_cell.angle_gamma   90.00
#
_symmetry.space_group_name_H-M   'P 1'
#
loop_
_entity.id
_entity.type
_entity.pdbx_description
1 polymer ?
#
loop_
_entity_poly.entity_id
_entity_poly.type
_entity_poly.pdbx_seq_one_letter_code
_entity_poly.pdbx_strand_id
1 'polypeptide(L)'
;MALLLRDREAPSEAAAPPGGGEGHVAAPDYACATCGAAMVGGQDWCLECGSAAPGRLGQRPGWRPALTVVAITLLLVGGAVVASYAALTG
;
A
#
# COMPACT_ATOMS: atom_id res chain seq x y z
N MET A 1 -12.23 13.37 -13.40
CA MET A 1 -12.11 13.23 -11.93
C MET A 1 -13.23 12.39 -11.29
N ALA A 2 -14.36 12.14 -11.96
CA ALA A 2 -15.43 11.27 -11.45
C ALA A 2 -15.23 9.76 -11.72
N LEU A 3 -14.40 9.39 -12.72
CA LEU A 3 -14.19 7.98 -13.08
C LEU A 3 -13.31 7.19 -12.10
N LEU A 4 -12.41 7.84 -11.34
CA LEU A 4 -11.54 7.17 -10.36
C LEU A 4 -12.26 6.80 -9.04
N LEU A 5 -13.40 7.43 -8.73
CA LEU A 5 -14.21 7.04 -7.56
C LEU A 5 -15.06 5.79 -7.84
N ARG A 6 -15.53 5.62 -9.08
CA ARG A 6 -16.55 4.62 -9.44
C ARG A 6 -16.05 3.17 -9.41
N ASP A 7 -14.74 2.95 -9.55
CA ASP A 7 -14.12 1.62 -9.41
C ASP A 7 -14.03 1.15 -7.96
N ARG A 8 -14.17 2.05 -6.96
CA ARG A 8 -14.18 1.65 -5.53
C ARG A 8 -15.55 1.21 -5.02
N GLU A 9 -16.60 1.36 -5.81
CA GLU A 9 -17.97 1.05 -5.44
C GLU A 9 -18.35 -0.33 -6.00
N ALA A 10 -17.72 -1.38 -5.49
CA ALA A 10 -18.34 -2.71 -5.55
C ALA A 10 -19.62 -2.69 -4.70
N PRO A 11 -20.72 -3.33 -5.13
CA PRO A 11 -21.92 -3.49 -4.31
C PRO A 11 -21.55 -4.20 -3.00
N SER A 12 -21.56 -3.44 -1.91
CA SER A 12 -21.51 -3.95 -0.55
C SER A 12 -22.86 -4.59 -0.23
N GLU A 13 -23.09 -5.79 -0.76
CA GLU A 13 -24.17 -6.66 -0.32
C GLU A 13 -23.85 -7.09 1.12
N ALA A 14 -24.43 -6.38 2.07
CA ALA A 14 -24.27 -6.61 3.49
C ALA A 14 -24.87 -7.97 3.86
N ALA A 15 -24.05 -9.02 3.84
CA ALA A 15 -24.26 -10.18 4.68
C ALA A 15 -24.11 -9.73 6.14
N ALA A 16 -25.21 -9.75 6.89
CA ALA A 16 -25.21 -9.46 8.32
C ALA A 16 -24.19 -10.39 9.04
N PRO A 17 -23.18 -9.87 9.74
CA PRO A 17 -22.24 -10.72 10.45
C PRO A 17 -22.94 -11.34 11.67
N PRO A 18 -22.88 -12.67 11.86
CA PRO A 18 -23.30 -13.30 13.10
C PRO A 18 -22.26 -13.00 14.18
N GLY A 19 -22.74 -12.42 15.29
CA GLY A 19 -22.01 -12.40 16.56
C GLY A 19 -21.01 -11.25 16.67
N GLY A 20 -21.15 -10.47 17.74
CA GLY A 20 -20.15 -9.52 18.18
C GLY A 20 -18.83 -10.25 18.42
N GLY A 21 -17.93 -10.18 17.45
CA GLY A 21 -16.52 -10.21 17.74
C GLY A 21 -16.22 -8.87 18.40
N GLU A 22 -16.30 -8.82 19.73
CA GLU A 22 -15.52 -7.89 20.52
C GLU A 22 -14.13 -7.89 19.89
N GLY A 23 -13.74 -6.77 19.27
CA GLY A 23 -12.42 -6.64 18.67
C GLY A 23 -11.45 -7.11 19.73
N HIS A 24 -10.81 -8.26 19.50
CA HIS A 24 -9.83 -8.80 20.41
C HIS A 24 -8.78 -7.70 20.53
N VAL A 25 -8.80 -6.96 21.64
CA VAL A 25 -7.74 -6.02 21.97
C VAL A 25 -6.56 -6.91 22.31
N ALA A 26 -5.88 -7.36 21.27
CA ALA A 26 -4.62 -8.06 21.39
C ALA A 26 -3.74 -7.15 22.24
N ALA A 27 -3.25 -7.69 23.36
CA ALA A 27 -2.28 -6.97 24.17
C ALA A 27 -1.11 -6.58 23.25
N PRO A 28 -0.62 -5.33 23.34
CA PRO A 28 0.45 -4.89 22.47
C PRO A 28 1.70 -5.72 22.70
N ASP A 29 2.30 -6.19 21.61
CA ASP A 29 3.52 -6.99 21.66
C ASP A 29 4.73 -6.11 22.03
N TYR A 30 4.74 -4.84 21.59
CA TYR A 30 5.78 -3.88 21.92
C TYR A 30 5.32 -2.42 21.76
N ALA A 31 6.13 -1.47 22.23
CA ALA A 31 5.90 -0.03 22.07
C ALA A 31 6.79 0.57 20.97
N CYS A 32 6.24 1.54 20.24
CA CYS A 32 6.97 2.32 19.26
C CYS A 32 8.12 3.11 19.91
N ALA A 33 9.33 3.00 19.37
CA ALA A 33 10.51 3.70 19.89
C ALA A 33 10.46 5.23 19.71
N THR A 34 9.59 5.75 18.84
CA THR A 34 9.46 7.19 18.56
C THR A 34 8.37 7.86 19.37
N CYS A 35 7.19 7.25 19.49
CA CYS A 35 6.02 7.88 20.15
C CYS A 35 5.44 7.08 21.32
N GLY A 36 5.95 5.86 21.59
CA GLY A 36 5.45 5.00 22.67
C GLY A 36 4.12 4.30 22.37
N ALA A 37 3.52 4.50 21.19
CA ALA A 37 2.27 3.84 20.82
C ALA A 37 2.41 2.31 20.84
N ALA A 38 1.33 1.65 21.25
CA ALA A 38 1.16 0.20 21.22
C ALA A 38 1.24 -0.34 19.79
N MET A 39 2.07 -1.36 19.55
CA MET A 39 2.24 -2.02 18.26
C MET A 39 1.99 -3.53 18.36
N VAL A 40 1.42 -4.09 17.29
CA VAL A 40 1.19 -5.52 17.11
C VAL A 40 2.41 -6.17 16.46
N GLY A 41 2.73 -7.39 16.87
CA GLY A 41 3.78 -8.25 16.33
C GLY A 41 3.65 -8.39 14.82
N GLY A 42 4.71 -8.02 14.11
CA GLY A 42 4.77 -8.08 12.66
C GLY A 42 4.32 -6.82 11.93
N GLN A 43 3.87 -5.78 12.63
CA GLN A 43 3.52 -4.47 12.05
C GLN A 43 4.79 -3.70 11.63
N ASP A 44 4.89 -3.35 10.34
CA ASP A 44 6.10 -2.71 9.78
C ASP A 44 6.18 -1.19 10.06
N TRP A 45 5.04 -0.56 10.35
CA TRP A 45 4.89 0.89 10.51
C TRP A 45 4.00 1.19 11.71
N CYS A 46 4.39 2.15 12.55
CA CYS A 46 3.49 2.68 13.58
C CYS A 46 2.32 3.42 12.93
N LEU A 47 1.10 2.97 13.19
CA LEU A 47 -0.11 3.58 12.62
C LEU A 47 -0.47 4.95 13.23
N GLU A 48 0.13 5.30 14.38
CA GLU A 48 -0.09 6.59 15.04
C GLU A 48 0.86 7.68 14.54
N CYS A 49 2.16 7.39 14.41
CA CYS A 49 3.17 8.39 14.06
C CYS A 49 3.89 8.15 12.72
N GLY A 50 3.69 7.00 12.08
CA GLY A 50 4.30 6.66 10.79
C GLY A 50 5.77 6.21 10.85
N SER A 51 6.39 6.09 12.03
CA SER A 51 7.76 5.59 12.14
C SER A 51 7.84 4.10 11.79
N ALA A 52 8.87 3.70 11.06
CA ALA A 52 9.10 2.29 10.75
C ALA A 52 9.52 1.50 11.98
N ALA A 53 9.10 0.23 12.04
CA ALA A 53 9.49 -0.68 13.11
C ALA A 53 11.01 -0.96 13.06
N PRO A 54 11.69 -0.94 14.21
CA PRO A 54 13.13 -1.20 14.27
C PRO A 54 13.46 -2.61 13.76
N GLY A 55 14.48 -2.73 12.92
CA GLY A 55 14.92 -4.01 12.34
C GLY A 55 14.07 -4.57 11.19
N ARG A 56 12.84 -4.07 10.96
CA ARG A 56 11.97 -4.54 9.86
C ARG A 56 12.40 -4.03 8.48
N LEU A 57 12.95 -2.83 8.42
CA LEU A 57 13.52 -2.29 7.17
C LEU A 57 14.89 -2.92 6.80
N GLY A 58 15.40 -3.85 7.62
CA GLY A 58 16.75 -4.41 7.51
C GLY A 58 17.00 -5.22 6.23
N GLN A 59 15.96 -5.79 5.63
CA GLN A 59 16.08 -6.41 4.32
C GLN A 59 15.81 -5.35 3.27
N ARG A 60 16.86 -4.64 2.84
CA ARG A 60 16.78 -3.74 1.67
C ARG A 60 16.00 -4.49 0.58
N PRO A 61 14.94 -3.89 0.00
CA PRO A 61 14.24 -4.50 -1.12
C PRO A 61 15.30 -4.91 -2.12
N GLY A 62 15.32 -6.19 -2.53
CA GLY A 62 16.34 -6.67 -3.46
C GLY A 62 16.37 -5.81 -4.72
N TRP A 63 17.38 -5.96 -5.57
CA TRP A 63 17.45 -5.16 -6.81
C TRP A 63 16.27 -5.42 -7.78
N ARG A 64 15.52 -6.52 -7.56
CA ARG A 64 14.35 -6.93 -8.34
C ARG A 64 13.21 -5.90 -8.33
N PRO A 65 12.61 -5.51 -7.18
CA PRO A 65 11.57 -4.48 -7.16
C PRO A 65 12.02 -3.16 -7.79
N ALA A 66 13.27 -2.73 -7.58
CA ALA A 66 13.80 -1.53 -8.22
C ALA A 66 13.78 -1.64 -9.75
N LEU A 67 14.28 -2.75 -10.29
CA LEU A 67 14.22 -3.03 -11.73
C LEU A 67 12.79 -3.08 -12.26
N THR A 68 11.87 -3.70 -11.54
CA THR A 68 10.46 -3.77 -11.94
C THR A 68 9.84 -2.38 -12.06
N VAL A 69 10.08 -1.50 -11.08
CA VAL A 69 9.60 -0.11 -11.13
C VAL A 69 10.18 0.63 -12.32
N VAL A 70 11.48 0.51 -12.58
CA VAL A 70 12.15 1.15 -13.73
C VAL A 70 11.59 0.63 -15.05
N ALA A 71 11.41 -0.68 -15.19
CA ALA A 71 10.91 -1.30 -16.41
C ALA A 71 9.47 -0.84 -16.73
N ILE A 72 8.58 -0.85 -15.73
CA ILE A 72 7.20 -0.38 -15.89
C ILE A 72 7.19 1.11 -16.28
N THR A 73 8.01 1.92 -15.62
CA THR A 73 8.10 3.36 -15.91
C THR A 73 8.55 3.60 -17.36
N LEU A 74 9.60 2.90 -17.82
CA LEU A 74 10.08 3.02 -19.20
C LEU A 74 9.04 2.55 -20.21
N LEU A 75 8.31 1.48 -19.92
CA LEU A 75 7.25 0.98 -20.77
C LEU A 75 6.11 2.00 -20.91
N LEU A 76 5.68 2.61 -19.80
CA LEU A 76 4.65 3.65 -19.80
C LEU A 76 5.11 4.89 -20.58
N VAL A 77 6.32 5.37 -20.33
CA VAL A 77 6.89 6.54 -21.04
C VAL A 77 7.04 6.23 -22.54
N GLY A 78 7.60 5.07 -22.90
CA GLY A 78 7.75 4.65 -24.28
C GLY A 78 6.41 4.55 -25.00
N GLY A 79 5.40 3.95 -24.37
CA GLY A 79 4.05 3.87 -24.91
C GLY A 79 3.42 5.25 -25.13
N ALA A 80 3.58 6.17 -24.18
CA ALA A 80 3.10 7.55 -24.31
C ALA A 80 3.76 8.29 -25.48
N VAL A 81 5.07 8.12 -25.67
CA VAL A 81 5.80 8.71 -26.81
C VAL A 81 5.28 8.15 -28.14
N VAL A 82 5.12 6.82 -28.26
CA VAL A 82 4.61 6.18 -29.48
C VAL A 82 3.19 6.64 -29.80
N ALA A 83 2.31 6.69 -28.80
CA ALA A 83 0.93 7.17 -28.97
C ALA A 83 0.89 8.64 -29.43
N SER A 84 1.73 9.49 -28.84
CA SER A 84 1.83 10.90 -29.21
C SER A 84 2.36 11.08 -30.63
N TYR A 85 3.38 10.30 -31.01
CA TYR A 85 3.91 10.31 -32.37
C TYR A 85 2.85 9.90 -33.38
N ALA A 86 2.15 8.79 -33.14
CA ALA A 86 1.06 8.32 -33.99
C ALA A 86 -0.05 9.37 -34.16
N ALA A 87 -0.39 10.11 -33.10
CA ALA A 87 -1.37 11.19 -33.17
C ALA A 87 -0.89 12.43 -33.96
N LEU A 88 0.42 12.66 -34.05
CA LEU A 88 1.00 13.78 -34.78
C LEU A 88 1.27 13.45 -36.26
N THR A 89 1.56 12.19 -36.57
CA THR A 89 1.91 11.74 -37.93
C THR A 89 0.80 10.99 -38.66
N GLY A 90 -0.30 10.69 -37.95
CA GLY A 90 -1.49 10.01 -38.48
C GLY A 90 -2.58 10.98 -38.92
#